data_AF-A0A9P8PBC7-F1
#
_entry.id   AF-A0A9P8PBC7-F1
#
_cell.length_a   1.000
_cell.length_b   1.000
_cell.length_c   1.000
_cell.angle_alpha   90.00
_cell.angle_beta   90.00
_cell.angle_gamma   90.00
#
_symmetry.space_group_name_H-M   'P 1'
#
loop_
_entity.id
_entity.type
_entity.pdbx_description
1 polymer ?
#
loop_
_entity_poly.entity_id
_entity_poly.type
_entity_poly.pdbx_seq_one_letter_code
_entity_poly.pdbx_strand_id
1 'polypeptide(L)'
;CSGSSAWNQYLTQPESIKELTDEPLWCLDLSFMTALLHTGYDIPLDRELRTAKKISDNELGWCLGASLPLLDKNSGWTCKVTKD
;
A
#
# COMPACT_ATOMS: atom_id res chain seq x y z
N CYS A 1 -14.21 -9.34 11.45
CA CYS A 1 -15.30 -8.51 12.04
C CYS A 1 -15.66 -8.93 13.47
N SER A 2 -15.09 -10.01 14.01
CA SER A 2 -15.54 -10.60 15.29
C SER A 2 -15.15 -9.82 16.55
N GLY A 3 -14.57 -8.63 16.39
CA GLY A 3 -14.19 -7.74 17.49
C GLY A 3 -12.93 -8.16 18.25
N SER A 4 -12.65 -7.42 19.32
CA SER A 4 -11.41 -7.50 20.09
C SER A 4 -11.14 -8.86 20.74
N SER A 5 -12.18 -9.62 21.11
CA SER A 5 -12.04 -10.96 21.67
C SER A 5 -11.34 -11.94 20.73
N ALA A 6 -11.66 -11.87 19.43
CA ALA A 6 -10.98 -12.66 18.41
C ALA A 6 -9.63 -12.07 18.03
N TRP A 7 -9.52 -10.75 17.90
CA TRP A 7 -8.28 -10.10 17.49
C TRP A 7 -7.12 -10.39 18.44
N ASN A 8 -7.37 -10.33 19.76
CA ASN A 8 -6.37 -10.63 20.78
C ASN A 8 -5.82 -12.07 20.74
N GLN A 9 -6.53 -13.00 20.10
CA GLN A 9 -6.08 -14.38 19.94
C GLN A 9 -5.14 -14.54 18.73
N TYR A 10 -5.34 -13.79 17.66
CA TYR A 10 -4.65 -13.98 16.38
C TYR A 10 -3.60 -12.92 16.06
N LEU A 11 -3.71 -11.72 16.63
CA LEU A 11 -2.78 -10.63 16.38
C LEU A 11 -1.83 -10.47 17.58
N THR A 12 -0.54 -10.59 17.31
CA THR A 12 0.52 -10.54 18.32
C THR A 12 1.07 -9.13 18.55
N GLN A 13 0.79 -8.20 17.65
CA GLN A 13 1.24 -6.81 17.72
C GLN A 13 0.17 -5.92 18.38
N PRO A 14 0.45 -5.31 19.55
CA PRO A 14 -0.51 -4.45 20.25
C PRO A 14 -0.95 -3.23 19.44
N GLU A 15 -0.06 -2.70 18.61
CA GLU A 15 -0.36 -1.56 17.73
C GLU A 15 -1.44 -1.93 16.69
N SER A 16 -1.39 -3.15 16.14
CA SER A 16 -2.44 -3.62 15.22
C SER A 16 -3.81 -3.70 15.88
N ILE A 17 -3.89 -4.11 17.16
CA ILE A 17 -5.16 -4.12 17.91
C ILE A 17 -5.69 -2.70 18.10
N LYS A 18 -4.80 -1.75 18.42
CA LYS A 18 -5.16 -0.36 18.60
C LYS A 18 -5.73 0.24 17.31
N GLU A 19 -5.04 0.07 16.20
CA GLU A 19 -5.51 0.55 14.89
C GLU A 19 -6.88 -0.03 14.52
N LEU A 20 -7.08 -1.34 14.73
CA LEU A 20 -8.38 -2.00 14.52
C LEU A 20 -9.50 -1.49 15.42
N THR A 21 -9.15 -0.95 16.59
CA THR A 21 -10.11 -0.38 17.55
C THR A 21 -10.45 1.07 17.23
N ASP A 22 -9.46 1.84 16.77
CA ASP A 22 -9.61 3.28 16.49
C ASP A 22 -10.36 3.54 15.17
N GLU A 23 -10.27 2.63 14.18
CA GLU A 23 -10.96 2.75 12.89
C GLU A 23 -12.00 1.62 12.69
N PRO A 24 -13.30 1.91 12.80
CA PRO A 24 -14.36 0.90 12.73
C PRO A 24 -14.52 0.25 11.35
N LEU A 25 -14.01 0.86 10.27
CA LEU A 25 -14.15 0.34 8.91
C LEU A 25 -13.10 -0.70 8.52
N TRP A 26 -12.10 -0.96 9.37
CA TRP A 26 -11.04 -1.94 9.06
C TRP A 26 -11.56 -3.31 8.63
N CYS A 27 -12.66 -3.80 9.23
CA CYS A 27 -13.18 -5.08 8.79
C CYS A 27 -13.69 -5.03 7.34
N LEU A 28 -14.37 -3.95 6.96
CA LEU A 28 -14.84 -3.76 5.60
C LEU A 28 -13.65 -3.67 4.64
N ASP A 29 -12.66 -2.83 4.97
CA ASP A 29 -11.50 -2.59 4.12
C ASP A 29 -10.68 -3.86 3.91
N LEU A 30 -10.35 -4.59 4.98
CA LEU A 30 -9.60 -5.84 4.88
C LEU A 30 -10.38 -6.93 4.12
N SER A 31 -11.71 -7.00 4.31
CA SER A 31 -12.55 -7.94 3.57
C SER A 31 -12.59 -7.59 2.09
N PHE A 32 -12.72 -6.31 1.77
CA PHE A 32 -12.70 -5.82 0.39
C PHE A 32 -11.35 -6.09 -0.27
N MET A 33 -10.24 -5.73 0.39
CA MET A 33 -8.88 -5.97 -0.12
C MET A 33 -8.64 -7.46 -0.36
N THR A 34 -9.02 -8.33 0.58
CA THR A 34 -8.84 -9.78 0.44
C THR A 34 -9.66 -10.35 -0.70
N ALA A 35 -10.93 -9.98 -0.81
CA ALA A 35 -11.81 -10.43 -1.90
C ALA A 35 -11.36 -9.88 -3.27
N LEU A 36 -10.92 -8.63 -3.35
CA LEU A 36 -10.41 -8.03 -4.57
C LEU A 36 -9.15 -8.75 -5.05
N LEU A 37 -8.20 -9.02 -4.15
CA LEU A 37 -6.96 -9.71 -4.52
C LEU A 37 -7.22 -11.16 -4.91
N HIS A 38 -7.92 -11.92 -4.05
CA HIS A 38 -8.09 -13.35 -4.27
C HIS A 38 -9.13 -13.66 -5.35
N THR A 39 -10.33 -13.09 -5.27
CA THR A 39 -11.41 -13.36 -6.22
C THR A 39 -11.36 -12.42 -7.42
N GLY A 40 -11.07 -11.13 -7.20
CA GLY A 40 -11.08 -10.12 -8.26
C GLY A 40 -9.90 -10.25 -9.23
N TYR A 41 -8.69 -10.46 -8.70
CA TYR A 41 -7.46 -10.62 -9.49
C TYR A 41 -6.95 -12.06 -9.58
N ASP A 42 -7.71 -13.03 -9.07
CA ASP A 42 -7.36 -14.47 -9.10
C ASP A 42 -5.97 -14.76 -8.51
N ILE A 43 -5.59 -14.02 -7.46
CA ILE A 43 -4.31 -14.23 -6.76
C ILE A 43 -4.50 -15.41 -5.80
N PRO A 44 -3.74 -16.51 -5.94
CA PRO A 44 -3.88 -17.65 -5.06
C PRO A 44 -3.28 -17.35 -3.68
N LEU A 45 -3.81 -18.00 -2.63
CA LEU A 45 -3.48 -17.70 -1.23
C LEU A 45 -2.03 -18.03 -0.85
N ASP A 46 -1.36 -18.90 -1.61
CA ASP A 46 0.03 -19.28 -1.43
C ASP A 46 1.03 -18.29 -2.07
N ARG A 47 0.54 -17.34 -2.87
CA ARG A 47 1.39 -16.33 -3.51
C ARG A 47 1.86 -15.28 -2.50
N GLU A 48 3.18 -15.14 -2.39
CA GLU A 48 3.79 -14.08 -1.57
C GLU A 48 3.40 -12.69 -2.11
N LEU A 49 2.85 -11.86 -1.22
CA LEU A 49 2.55 -10.46 -1.47
C LEU A 49 3.52 -9.57 -0.68
N ARG A 50 4.05 -8.54 -1.34
CA ARG A 50 4.92 -7.54 -0.72
C ARG A 50 4.22 -6.19 -0.73
N THR A 51 3.97 -5.66 0.46
CA THR A 51 3.43 -4.30 0.64
C THR A 51 4.55 -3.38 1.09
N ALA A 52 4.56 -2.15 0.57
CA ALA A 52 5.53 -1.14 0.94
C ALA A 52 4.91 0.26 0.73
N LYS A 53 5.34 1.22 1.56
CA LYS A 53 5.03 2.65 1.35
C LYS A 53 6.09 3.33 0.49
N LYS A 54 7.35 2.91 0.62
CA LYS A 54 8.50 3.43 -0.10
C LYS A 54 9.44 2.32 -0.54
N ILE A 55 10.19 2.54 -1.62
CA ILE A 55 11.34 1.72 -2.04
C ILE A 55 12.54 2.66 -2.21
N SER A 56 13.65 2.36 -1.54
CA SER A 56 14.85 3.21 -1.56
C SER A 56 14.54 4.69 -1.27
N ASP A 57 13.74 4.92 -0.23
CA ASP A 57 13.21 6.23 0.21
C ASP A 57 12.34 7.01 -0.79
N ASN A 58 12.01 6.40 -1.94
CA ASN A 58 11.06 6.95 -2.90
C ASN A 58 9.66 6.42 -2.63
N GLU A 59 8.67 7.30 -2.67
CA GLU A 59 7.26 6.93 -2.53
C GLU A 59 6.81 6.05 -3.69
N LEU A 60 6.04 5.01 -3.37
CA LEU A 60 5.45 4.14 -4.37
C LEU A 60 4.23 4.81 -4.98
N GLY A 61 4.29 5.11 -6.27
CA GLY A 61 3.15 5.68 -6.98
C GLY A 61 3.38 5.91 -8.46
N TRP A 62 2.27 6.10 -9.18
CA TRP A 62 2.28 6.36 -10.62
C TRP A 62 2.97 7.67 -10.99
N CYS A 63 2.98 8.65 -10.08
CA CYS A 63 3.61 9.95 -10.31
C CYS A 63 5.10 9.84 -10.61
N LEU A 64 5.81 8.92 -9.93
CA LEU A 64 7.23 8.68 -10.20
C LEU A 64 7.39 8.04 -11.59
N GLY A 65 6.59 7.03 -11.92
CA GLY A 65 6.62 6.41 -13.25
C GLY A 65 6.32 7.39 -14.39
N ALA A 66 5.38 8.31 -14.18
CA ALA A 66 5.00 9.33 -15.15
C ALA A 66 6.10 10.39 -15.38
N SER A 67 6.97 10.62 -14.39
CA SER A 67 8.07 11.58 -14.52
C SER A 67 9.34 10.98 -15.12
N LEU A 68 9.50 9.65 -15.11
CA LEU A 68 10.68 8.98 -15.67
C LEU A 68 10.97 9.38 -17.12
N PRO A 69 10.00 9.47 -18.06
CA PRO A 69 10.28 9.89 -19.43
C PRO A 69 10.79 11.33 -19.54
N LEU A 70 10.44 12.21 -18.60
CA LEU A 70 10.95 13.58 -18.54
C LEU A 70 12.37 13.62 -17.97
N LEU A 71 12.65 12.77 -16.99
CA LEU A 71 13.94 12.67 -16.31
C LEU A 71 14.97 11.83 -17.07
N ASP A 72 14.54 11.11 -18.11
CA ASP A 72 15.45 10.35 -18.98
C ASP A 72 16.48 11.28 -19.63
N LYS A 73 17.74 10.84 -19.70
CA LYS A 73 18.85 11.64 -20.22
C LYS A 73 18.63 12.08 -21.67
N ASN A 74 17.84 11.34 -22.43
CA ASN A 74 17.55 11.60 -23.84
C ASN A 74 16.16 12.21 -24.07
N SER A 75 15.46 12.64 -23.01
CA SER A 75 14.10 13.19 -23.10
C SER A 75 14.02 14.52 -23.84
N GLY A 76 15.15 15.24 -23.95
CA GLY A 76 15.19 16.62 -24.44
C GLY A 76 14.51 17.62 -23.50
N TRP A 77 14.01 17.18 -22.34
CA TRP A 77 13.36 18.03 -21.36
C TRP A 77 14.42 18.74 -20.50
N THR A 78 14.23 20.05 -20.30
CA THR A 78 15.09 20.87 -19.44
C THR A 78 14.26 21.52 -18.34
N CYS A 79 14.78 21.47 -17.11
CA CYS A 79 14.17 22.17 -16.00
C CYS A 79 14.22 23.68 -16.27
N LYS A 80 13.06 24.34 -16.31
CA LYS A 80 12.95 25.78 -16.58
C LYS A 80 13.01 26.64 -15.30
N VAL A 81 13.23 26.01 -14.15
CA VAL A 81 13.37 26.72 -12.88
C VAL A 81 14.78 27.28 -12.79
N THR A 82 14.91 28.60 -12.68
CA THR A 82 16.16 29.26 -12.30
C THR A 82 16.35 29.10 -10.80
N LYS A 83 17.54 28.64 -10.38
CA LYS A 83 17.92 28.71 -8.96
C LYS A 83 18.16 30.18 -8.60
N ASP A 84 17.35 30.69 -7.68
CA ASP A 84 17.67 31.91 -6.93
C ASP A 84 18.84 31.66 -5.96
#